data_AF-A0A5C9BPD0-F1
#
_entry.id   AF-A0A5C9BPD0-F1
#
_cell.length_a   1.000
_cell.length_b   1.000
_cell.length_c   1.000
_cell.angle_alpha   90.00
_cell.angle_beta   90.00
_cell.angle_gamma   90.00
#
_symmetry.space_group_name_H-M   'P 1'
#
loop_
_entity.id
_entity.type
_entity.pdbx_description
1 polymer ?
#
loop_
_entity_poly.entity_id
_entity_poly.type
_entity_poly.pdbx_seq_one_letter_code
_entity_poly.pdbx_strand_id
1 'polypeptide(L)'
;MSFAARLIILLLCAAPFRAQAAPQPAAAPSQIKASYDVLKGGIKGVAISETFTRTQDHYRIESVSKAVGLLAAFKPEIIRVTSEGVITDKGLRPSTYIQERKLDSGRNTRADFDWNGKRITLIERASELTQPLLAGTQDRLSAMYQFMFTPLQNASALDFYMTNGSKVDIYNYLVTPGQSVTTPLGTFQALHVASLPKPGESRTEIWLSTEHANFPFKMVVTDPDGDQLVQEITQYNVEP
;
A
#
# COMPACT_ATOMS: atom_id res chain seq x y z
N MET A 1 -6.91 20.66 80.81
CA MET A 1 -6.53 19.57 79.90
C MET A 1 -7.70 19.30 78.98
N SER A 2 -7.60 19.68 77.70
CA SER A 2 -8.16 18.95 76.55
C SER A 2 -7.96 19.80 75.30
N PHE A 3 -7.16 19.28 74.38
CA PHE A 3 -6.92 19.81 73.04
C PHE A 3 -8.17 19.60 72.19
N ALA A 4 -8.64 20.64 71.48
CA ALA A 4 -9.60 20.48 70.39
C ALA A 4 -9.05 21.17 69.14
N ALA A 5 -8.49 20.35 68.25
CA ALA A 5 -8.02 20.74 66.93
C ALA A 5 -9.20 21.19 66.06
N ARG A 6 -9.09 22.36 65.43
CA ARG A 6 -10.02 22.79 64.36
C ARG A 6 -9.41 22.43 63.00
N LEU A 7 -10.10 21.51 62.33
CA LEU A 7 -9.80 20.98 61.01
C LEU A 7 -10.01 22.07 59.94
N ILE A 8 -8.97 22.41 59.19
CA ILE A 8 -9.06 23.26 57.99
C ILE A 8 -9.39 22.35 56.81
N ILE A 9 -10.60 22.49 56.25
CA ILE A 9 -11.02 21.80 55.03
C ILE A 9 -10.53 22.63 53.84
N LEU A 10 -9.46 22.19 53.18
CA LEU A 10 -9.03 22.67 51.87
C LEU A 10 -9.95 22.03 50.80
N LEU A 11 -10.84 22.84 50.22
CA LEU A 11 -11.57 22.47 49.00
C LEU A 11 -10.60 22.50 47.82
N LEU A 12 -10.08 21.32 47.45
CA LEU A 12 -9.45 21.12 46.15
C LEU A 12 -10.53 21.15 45.06
N CYS A 13 -10.60 22.23 44.29
CA CYS A 13 -11.30 22.24 43.01
C CYS A 13 -10.58 21.30 42.04
N ALA A 14 -11.00 20.03 41.99
CA ALA A 14 -10.61 19.12 40.93
C ALA A 14 -11.32 19.53 39.64
N ALA A 15 -10.64 20.29 38.78
CA ALA A 15 -11.12 20.52 37.42
C ALA A 15 -11.19 19.17 36.70
N PRO A 16 -12.32 18.83 36.04
CA PRO A 16 -12.42 17.57 35.33
C PRO A 16 -11.41 17.59 34.17
N PHE A 17 -10.49 16.63 34.20
CA PHE A 17 -9.59 16.36 33.08
C PHE A 17 -10.48 15.93 31.90
N ARG A 18 -10.72 16.84 30.95
CA ARG A 18 -11.37 16.47 29.69
C ARG A 18 -10.41 15.52 28.97
N ALA A 19 -10.73 14.23 28.99
CA ALA A 19 -10.10 13.27 28.09
C ALA A 19 -10.40 13.75 26.66
N GLN A 20 -9.39 14.32 26.01
CA GLN A 20 -9.46 14.63 24.59
C GLN A 20 -9.53 13.28 23.89
N ALA A 21 -10.66 13.00 23.23
CA ALA A 21 -10.81 11.78 22.44
C ALA A 21 -9.63 11.71 21.47
N ALA A 22 -8.91 10.60 21.48
CA ALA A 22 -7.88 10.35 20.49
C ALA A 22 -8.52 10.52 19.09
N PRO A 23 -7.81 11.10 18.11
CA PRO A 23 -8.31 11.18 16.75
C PRO A 23 -8.76 9.78 16.33
N GLN A 24 -10.06 9.62 16.04
CA GLN A 24 -10.54 8.40 15.41
C GLN A 24 -9.78 8.28 14.08
N PRO A 25 -9.28 7.09 13.72
CA PRO A 25 -8.74 6.87 12.39
C PRO A 25 -9.80 7.36 11.40
N ALA A 26 -9.44 8.28 10.51
CA ALA A 26 -10.33 8.69 9.44
C ALA A 26 -10.83 7.40 8.77
N ALA A 27 -12.16 7.23 8.69
CA ALA A 27 -12.72 6.05 8.06
C ALA A 27 -12.11 5.93 6.67
N ALA A 28 -11.63 4.72 6.31
CA ALA A 28 -11.06 4.50 4.99
C ALA A 28 -12.06 4.94 3.91
N PRO A 29 -11.60 5.64 2.85
CA PRO A 29 -12.49 6.25 1.87
C PRO A 29 -13.40 5.22 1.21
N SER A 30 -14.59 5.65 0.79
CA SER A 30 -15.50 4.82 0.00
C SER A 30 -14.97 4.55 -1.40
N GLN A 31 -14.20 5.48 -1.99
CA GLN A 31 -13.57 5.30 -3.29
C GLN A 31 -12.25 6.08 -3.43
N ILE A 32 -11.29 5.50 -4.15
CA ILE A 32 -10.11 6.22 -4.66
C ILE A 32 -10.00 5.93 -6.16
N LYS A 33 -9.79 6.97 -6.96
CA LYS A 33 -9.39 6.85 -8.37
C LYS A 33 -8.02 7.49 -8.55
N ALA A 34 -7.04 6.69 -8.95
CA ALA A 34 -5.67 7.14 -9.16
C ALA A 34 -5.21 6.82 -10.59
N SER A 35 -4.41 7.69 -11.18
CA SER A 35 -3.74 7.45 -12.45
C SER A 35 -2.25 7.63 -12.29
N TYR A 36 -1.46 6.80 -12.99
CA TYR A 36 -0.01 6.88 -12.98
C TYR A 36 0.56 6.76 -14.39
N ASP A 37 1.72 7.38 -14.57
CA ASP A 37 2.59 7.13 -15.71
C ASP A 37 3.81 6.32 -15.27
N VAL A 38 4.21 5.33 -16.07
CA VAL A 38 5.47 4.61 -15.89
C VAL A 38 6.45 5.01 -16.98
N LEU A 39 7.61 5.48 -16.55
CA LEU A 39 8.69 5.98 -17.38
C LEU A 39 9.90 5.05 -17.29
N LYS A 40 10.56 4.82 -18.43
CA LYS A 40 11.90 4.23 -18.50
C LYS A 40 12.83 5.22 -19.20
N GLY A 41 13.91 5.62 -18.53
CA GLY A 41 14.82 6.64 -19.06
C GLY A 41 14.13 7.98 -19.37
N GLY A 42 13.12 8.36 -18.59
CA GLY A 42 12.31 9.57 -18.80
C GLY A 42 11.25 9.47 -19.91
N ILE A 43 11.16 8.33 -20.60
CA ILE A 43 10.17 8.11 -21.66
C ILE A 43 8.99 7.34 -21.10
N LYS A 44 7.78 7.92 -21.19
CA LYS A 44 6.52 7.27 -20.82
C LYS A 44 6.26 6.06 -21.72
N GLY A 45 6.15 4.88 -21.10
CA GLY A 45 5.85 3.62 -21.80
C GLY A 45 4.52 2.98 -21.39
N VAL A 46 4.04 3.24 -20.17
CA VAL A 46 2.79 2.67 -19.65
C VAL A 46 1.97 3.75 -18.96
N ALA A 47 0.65 3.69 -19.13
CA ALA A 47 -0.31 4.44 -18.33
C ALA A 47 -1.12 3.46 -17.48
N ILE A 48 -1.29 3.77 -16.20
CA ILE A 48 -2.03 2.97 -15.22
C ILE A 48 -3.26 3.75 -14.76
N SER A 49 -4.41 3.08 -14.69
CA SER A 49 -5.61 3.58 -14.03
C SER A 49 -5.99 2.61 -12.93
N GLU A 50 -6.16 3.13 -11.71
CA GLU A 50 -6.55 2.35 -10.54
C GLU A 50 -7.86 2.85 -9.96
N THR A 51 -8.66 1.92 -9.45
CA THR A 51 -9.88 2.22 -8.71
C THR A 51 -9.97 1.31 -7.49
N PHE A 52 -9.95 1.92 -6.32
CA PHE A 52 -10.32 1.30 -5.05
C PHE A 52 -11.77 1.63 -4.77
N THR A 53 -12.56 0.63 -4.40
CA THR A 53 -13.92 0.81 -3.87
C THR A 53 -14.07 0.05 -2.57
N ARG A 54 -14.86 0.61 -1.67
CA ARG A 54 -15.23 0.01 -0.40
C ARG A 54 -16.75 -0.03 -0.26
N THR A 55 -17.28 -1.20 0.06
CA THR A 55 -18.68 -1.41 0.43
C THR A 55 -18.71 -2.07 1.80
N GLN A 56 -19.16 -1.34 2.82
CA GLN A 56 -19.08 -1.76 4.22
C GLN A 56 -17.63 -2.07 4.66
N ASP A 57 -17.32 -3.33 4.94
CA ASP A 57 -15.98 -3.82 5.26
C ASP A 57 -15.32 -4.53 4.07
N HIS A 58 -15.99 -4.70 2.94
CA HIS A 58 -15.40 -5.29 1.75
C HIS A 58 -14.70 -4.21 0.90
N TYR A 59 -13.57 -4.58 0.31
CA TYR A 59 -12.88 -3.73 -0.66
C TYR A 59 -12.63 -4.47 -1.97
N ARG A 60 -12.50 -3.69 -3.05
CA ARG A 60 -11.98 -4.13 -4.33
C ARG A 60 -11.02 -3.06 -4.87
N ILE A 61 -9.89 -3.50 -5.40
CA ILE A 61 -8.92 -2.67 -6.11
C ILE A 61 -8.76 -3.25 -7.50
N GLU A 62 -8.99 -2.44 -8.52
CA GLU A 62 -8.69 -2.78 -9.91
C GLU A 62 -7.65 -1.81 -10.44
N SER A 63 -6.58 -2.35 -11.03
CA SER A 63 -5.50 -1.61 -11.69
C SER A 63 -5.40 -2.08 -13.14
N VAL A 64 -5.47 -1.14 -14.08
CA VAL A 64 -5.36 -1.41 -15.52
C VAL A 64 -4.17 -0.67 -16.08
N SER A 65 -3.15 -1.41 -16.48
CA SER A 65 -1.93 -0.91 -17.10
C SER A 65 -1.98 -1.11 -18.61
N LYS A 66 -1.79 -0.04 -19.37
CA LYS A 66 -1.80 -0.06 -20.84
C LYS A 66 -0.47 0.44 -21.38
N ALA A 67 0.12 -0.30 -22.32
CA ALA A 67 1.23 0.24 -23.10
C ALA A 67 0.77 1.49 -23.87
N VAL A 68 1.65 2.51 -23.94
CA VAL A 68 1.41 3.76 -24.66
C VAL A 68 2.64 4.16 -25.49
N GLY A 69 2.47 5.15 -26.37
CA GLY A 69 3.56 5.68 -27.19
C GLY A 69 4.22 4.61 -28.07
N LEU A 70 5.55 4.65 -28.17
CA LEU A 70 6.32 3.72 -28.99
C LEU A 70 6.15 2.27 -28.52
N LEU A 71 6.03 2.03 -27.21
CA LEU A 71 5.82 0.68 -26.68
C LEU A 71 4.50 0.08 -27.19
N ALA A 72 3.43 0.87 -27.26
CA ALA A 72 2.15 0.41 -27.78
C ALA A 72 2.20 0.02 -29.27
N ALA A 73 3.06 0.67 -30.06
CA ALA A 73 3.22 0.34 -31.47
C ALA A 73 3.83 -1.07 -31.69
N PHE A 74 4.69 -1.52 -30.76
CA PHE A 74 5.34 -2.84 -30.85
C PHE A 74 4.65 -3.92 -30.02
N LYS A 75 4.14 -3.57 -28.83
CA LYS A 75 3.48 -4.49 -27.91
C LYS A 75 2.33 -3.77 -27.17
N PRO A 76 1.12 -3.71 -27.74
CA PRO A 76 -0.05 -3.05 -27.14
C PRO A 76 -0.66 -3.89 -26.01
N GLU A 77 0.17 -4.25 -25.04
CA GLU A 77 -0.20 -5.07 -23.89
C GLU A 77 -1.18 -4.31 -22.98
N ILE A 78 -2.15 -5.04 -22.45
CA ILE A 78 -3.02 -4.57 -21.38
C ILE A 78 -2.91 -5.57 -20.25
N ILE A 79 -2.56 -5.08 -19.06
CA ILE A 79 -2.49 -5.87 -17.84
C ILE A 79 -3.59 -5.38 -16.91
N ARG A 80 -4.46 -6.28 -16.47
CA ARG A 80 -5.43 -6.01 -15.40
C ARG A 80 -4.98 -6.74 -14.14
N VAL A 81 -4.94 -6.01 -13.03
CA VAL A 81 -4.67 -6.56 -11.71
C VAL A 81 -5.86 -6.27 -10.82
N THR A 82 -6.34 -7.27 -10.09
CA THR A 82 -7.42 -7.12 -9.13
C THR A 82 -6.99 -7.67 -7.78
N SER A 83 -7.31 -6.95 -6.70
CA SER A 83 -7.25 -7.43 -5.32
C SER A 83 -8.61 -7.20 -4.66
N GLU A 84 -9.12 -8.22 -4.00
CA GLU A 84 -10.37 -8.16 -3.24
C GLU A 84 -10.16 -8.74 -1.85
N GLY A 85 -10.94 -8.26 -0.89
CA GLY A 85 -10.90 -8.78 0.47
C GLY A 85 -11.76 -7.98 1.43
N VAL A 86 -11.36 -7.99 2.69
CA VAL A 86 -12.01 -7.24 3.76
C VAL A 86 -11.05 -6.26 4.42
N ILE A 87 -11.59 -5.18 4.97
CA ILE A 87 -10.89 -4.20 5.79
C ILE A 87 -11.11 -4.57 7.24
N THR A 88 -10.01 -4.82 7.94
CA THR A 88 -9.97 -5.18 9.36
C THR A 88 -9.44 -4.01 10.19
N ASP A 89 -9.39 -4.19 11.51
CA ASP A 89 -8.69 -3.30 12.44
C ASP A 89 -7.19 -3.11 12.11
N LYS A 90 -6.59 -4.08 11.41
CA LYS A 90 -5.19 -4.06 10.94
C LYS A 90 -5.02 -3.61 9.49
N GLY A 91 -6.10 -3.18 8.84
CA GLY A 91 -6.10 -2.82 7.43
C GLY A 91 -6.59 -3.92 6.50
N LEU A 92 -6.10 -3.92 5.26
CA LEU A 92 -6.55 -4.81 4.21
C LEU A 92 -6.15 -6.26 4.51
N ARG A 93 -7.12 -7.15 4.34
CA ARG A 93 -6.95 -8.60 4.42
C ARG A 93 -7.45 -9.21 3.10
N PRO A 94 -6.56 -9.42 2.12
CA PRO A 94 -6.94 -9.93 0.80
C PRO A 94 -7.53 -11.33 0.86
N SER A 95 -8.58 -11.61 0.11
CA SER A 95 -9.11 -12.96 -0.14
C SER A 95 -8.68 -13.50 -1.49
N THR A 96 -8.54 -12.62 -2.49
CA THR A 96 -8.19 -13.01 -3.87
C THR A 96 -7.36 -11.93 -4.54
N TYR A 97 -6.32 -12.36 -5.25
CA TYR A 97 -5.52 -11.54 -6.16
C TYR A 97 -5.50 -12.18 -7.55
N ILE A 98 -5.65 -11.39 -8.60
CA ILE A 98 -5.60 -11.87 -9.99
C ILE A 98 -4.82 -10.86 -10.82
N GLN A 99 -3.85 -11.34 -11.62
CA GLN A 99 -3.20 -10.59 -12.68
C GLN A 99 -3.46 -11.27 -14.03
N GLU A 100 -4.06 -10.53 -14.96
CA GLU A 100 -4.36 -10.95 -16.31
C GLU A 100 -3.62 -10.10 -17.33
N ARG A 101 -3.06 -10.74 -18.35
CA ARG A 101 -2.41 -10.10 -19.49
C ARG A 101 -3.20 -10.43 -20.75
N LYS A 102 -3.47 -9.43 -21.57
CA LYS A 102 -4.28 -9.58 -22.78
C LYS A 102 -3.53 -10.33 -23.89
N LEU A 103 -2.24 -10.06 -24.08
CA LEU A 103 -1.43 -10.67 -25.14
C LEU A 103 -0.59 -11.85 -24.65
N ASP A 104 -0.23 -11.87 -23.37
CA ASP A 104 0.67 -12.87 -22.78
C ASP A 104 -0.02 -13.61 -21.62
N SER A 105 -1.17 -14.23 -21.91
CA SER A 105 -2.02 -14.91 -20.93
C SER A 105 -1.31 -16.06 -20.21
N GLY A 106 -0.26 -16.62 -20.82
CA GLY A 106 0.66 -17.57 -20.19
C GLY A 106 1.48 -16.98 -19.04
N ARG A 107 1.32 -15.70 -18.70
CA ARG A 107 1.92 -15.05 -17.52
C ARG A 107 0.86 -14.50 -16.56
N ASN A 108 -0.37 -14.99 -16.66
CA ASN A 108 -1.40 -14.73 -15.67
C ASN A 108 -1.03 -15.41 -14.35
N THR A 109 -1.29 -14.72 -13.25
CA THR A 109 -1.07 -15.24 -11.90
C THR A 109 -2.29 -14.98 -11.02
N ARG A 110 -2.50 -15.84 -10.02
CA ARG A 110 -3.59 -15.70 -9.04
C ARG A 110 -3.12 -16.17 -7.67
N ALA A 111 -3.57 -15.49 -6.62
CA ALA A 111 -3.45 -15.99 -5.26
C ALA A 111 -4.81 -16.02 -4.56
N ASP A 112 -5.10 -17.14 -3.90
CA ASP A 112 -6.28 -17.32 -3.06
C ASP A 112 -5.86 -17.48 -1.61
N PHE A 113 -6.44 -16.66 -0.73
CA PHE A 113 -6.06 -16.54 0.67
C PHE A 113 -7.14 -17.16 1.56
N ASP A 114 -6.89 -18.38 2.06
CA ASP A 114 -7.74 -19.01 3.06
C ASP A 114 -7.23 -18.67 4.46
N TRP A 115 -7.75 -17.57 5.03
CA TRP A 115 -7.39 -17.14 6.38
C TRP A 115 -7.89 -18.09 7.48
N ASN A 116 -8.97 -18.82 7.23
CA ASN A 116 -9.52 -19.76 8.20
C ASN A 116 -8.70 -21.05 8.24
N GLY A 117 -8.39 -21.61 7.07
CA GLY A 117 -7.51 -22.77 6.91
C GLY A 117 -6.02 -22.46 7.01
N LYS A 118 -5.64 -21.17 7.06
CA LYS A 118 -4.25 -20.66 7.10
C LYS A 118 -3.41 -21.14 5.92
N ARG A 119 -4.00 -21.11 4.72
CA ARG A 119 -3.35 -21.55 3.48
C ARG A 119 -3.46 -20.49 2.41
N ILE A 120 -2.43 -20.39 1.58
CA ILE A 120 -2.45 -19.59 0.36
C ILE A 120 -2.20 -20.51 -0.82
N THR A 121 -3.06 -20.40 -1.82
CA THR A 121 -2.94 -21.12 -3.09
C THR A 121 -2.47 -20.15 -4.17
N LEU A 122 -1.31 -20.44 -4.74
CA LEU A 122 -0.64 -19.64 -5.76
C LEU A 122 -0.78 -20.36 -7.10
N ILE A 123 -1.19 -19.64 -8.13
CA ILE A 123 -1.47 -20.19 -9.45
C ILE A 123 -0.71 -19.38 -10.49
N GLU A 124 0.12 -20.07 -11.28
CA GLU A 124 0.81 -19.52 -12.45
C GLU A 124 0.74 -20.56 -13.57
N ARG A 125 0.17 -20.18 -14.72
CA ARG A 125 -0.08 -21.10 -15.84
C ARG A 125 -0.92 -22.31 -15.41
N ALA A 126 -0.36 -23.52 -15.55
CA ALA A 126 -0.96 -24.79 -15.15
C ALA A 126 -0.39 -25.32 -13.83
N SER A 127 0.45 -24.53 -13.14
CA SER A 127 1.02 -24.89 -11.85
C SER A 127 0.22 -24.26 -10.73
N GLU A 128 -0.05 -25.08 -9.70
CA GLU A 128 -0.66 -24.66 -8.46
C GLU A 128 0.26 -25.05 -7.30
N LEU A 129 0.52 -24.09 -6.41
CA LEU A 129 1.30 -24.31 -5.20
C LEU A 129 0.48 -23.82 -4.00
N THR A 130 0.14 -24.73 -3.10
CA THR A 130 -0.45 -24.35 -1.82
C THR A 130 0.57 -24.41 -0.70
N GLN A 131 0.66 -23.36 0.10
CA GLN A 131 1.60 -23.26 1.22
C GLN A 131 0.98 -22.54 2.43
N PRO A 132 1.64 -22.53 3.60
CA PRO A 132 1.13 -21.81 4.77
C PRO A 132 0.92 -20.32 4.48
N LEU A 133 -0.24 -19.78 4.90
CA LEU A 133 -0.54 -18.35 4.84
C LEU A 133 -0.06 -17.69 6.13
N LEU A 134 0.92 -16.80 6.00
CA LEU A 134 1.49 -16.07 7.12
C LEU A 134 0.61 -14.85 7.45
N ALA A 135 0.53 -14.51 8.74
CA ALA A 135 -0.31 -13.41 9.20
C ALA A 135 0.11 -12.09 8.54
N GLY A 136 -0.87 -11.29 8.10
CA GLY A 136 -0.62 -9.99 7.48
C GLY A 136 -0.10 -10.05 6.04
N THR A 137 -0.04 -11.24 5.41
CA THR A 137 0.35 -11.36 4.00
C THR A 137 -0.56 -10.51 3.11
N GLN A 138 0.05 -9.68 2.26
CA GLN A 138 -0.62 -8.85 1.26
C GLN A 138 -0.37 -9.43 -0.14
N ASP A 139 -1.13 -8.98 -1.13
CA ASP A 139 -0.74 -9.08 -2.54
C ASP A 139 -0.10 -7.76 -3.00
N ARG A 140 0.54 -7.76 -4.18
CA ARG A 140 1.25 -6.57 -4.70
C ARG A 140 0.37 -5.33 -4.86
N LEU A 141 -0.93 -5.48 -5.10
CA LEU A 141 -1.83 -4.35 -5.27
C LEU A 141 -2.37 -3.88 -3.92
N SER A 142 -2.84 -4.78 -3.06
CA SER A 142 -3.28 -4.43 -1.69
C SER A 142 -2.15 -3.83 -0.85
N ALA A 143 -0.90 -4.28 -1.02
CA ALA A 143 0.26 -3.72 -0.33
C ALA A 143 0.42 -2.19 -0.56
N MET A 144 0.08 -1.68 -1.75
CA MET A 144 0.17 -0.24 -2.05
C MET A 144 -0.87 0.59 -1.30
N TYR A 145 -2.03 0.00 -1.00
CA TYR A 145 -3.10 0.66 -0.25
C TYR A 145 -2.97 0.41 1.26
N GLN A 146 -2.31 -0.68 1.66
CA GLN A 146 -2.08 -1.04 3.07
C GLN A 146 -1.30 0.04 3.83
N PHE A 147 -0.48 0.86 3.16
CA PHE A 147 0.21 1.99 3.79
C PHE A 147 -0.75 3.00 4.43
N MET A 148 -1.98 3.13 3.90
CA MET A 148 -3.00 4.00 4.48
C MET A 148 -3.54 3.49 5.82
N PHE A 149 -3.44 2.19 6.06
CA PHE A 149 -3.91 1.51 7.26
C PHE A 149 -2.77 1.20 8.24
N THR A 150 -1.53 1.51 7.86
CA THR A 150 -0.34 1.17 8.64
C THR A 150 0.17 2.42 9.37
N PRO A 151 0.40 2.35 10.70
CA PRO A 151 0.91 3.50 11.45
C PRO A 151 2.40 3.71 11.17
N LEU A 152 2.72 4.51 10.16
CA LEU A 152 4.09 4.70 9.67
C LEU A 152 4.82 5.93 10.22
N GLN A 153 4.12 6.86 10.88
CA GLN A 153 4.66 8.18 11.24
C GLN A 153 5.87 8.10 12.18
N ASN A 154 5.92 7.06 13.02
CA ASN A 154 7.02 6.81 13.96
C ASN A 154 7.75 5.50 13.67
N ALA A 155 7.46 4.86 12.53
CA ALA A 155 8.12 3.63 12.13
C ALA A 155 9.49 3.95 11.53
N SER A 156 10.53 3.22 11.91
CA SER A 156 11.84 3.25 11.26
C SER A 156 12.00 2.15 10.20
N ALA A 157 11.16 1.11 10.28
CA ALA A 157 11.15 -0.02 9.37
C ALA A 157 9.74 -0.59 9.23
N LEU A 158 9.52 -1.32 8.14
CA LEU A 158 8.28 -2.04 7.85
C LEU A 158 8.61 -3.38 7.21
N ASP A 159 8.05 -4.44 7.77
CA ASP A 159 8.19 -5.81 7.26
C ASP A 159 6.82 -6.41 6.97
N PHE A 160 6.68 -7.03 5.79
CA PHE A 160 5.46 -7.78 5.47
C PHE A 160 5.72 -8.85 4.42
N TYR A 161 4.89 -9.90 4.47
CA TYR A 161 4.84 -10.91 3.43
C TYR A 161 4.00 -10.39 2.27
N MET A 162 4.46 -10.61 1.04
CA MET A 162 3.76 -10.18 -0.15
C MET A 162 3.78 -11.25 -1.23
N THR A 163 2.65 -11.47 -1.89
CA THR A 163 2.55 -12.33 -3.07
C THR A 163 2.37 -11.56 -4.36
N ASN A 164 2.95 -12.08 -5.43
CA ASN A 164 2.69 -11.68 -6.82
C ASN A 164 1.75 -12.66 -7.56
N GLY A 165 1.10 -13.58 -6.83
CA GLY A 165 0.29 -14.67 -7.37
C GLY A 165 1.06 -15.96 -7.68
N SER A 166 2.38 -15.93 -7.88
CA SER A 166 3.19 -17.13 -8.16
C SER A 166 4.12 -17.55 -7.02
N LYS A 167 4.47 -16.61 -6.14
CA LYS A 167 5.28 -16.84 -4.93
C LYS A 167 4.87 -15.90 -3.79
N VAL A 168 5.35 -16.19 -2.58
CA VAL A 168 5.30 -15.27 -1.43
C VAL A 168 6.74 -14.97 -1.02
N ASP A 169 7.07 -13.69 -0.92
CA ASP A 169 8.36 -13.23 -0.41
C ASP A 169 8.15 -12.35 0.84
N ILE A 170 9.19 -12.18 1.65
CA ILE A 170 9.23 -11.17 2.72
C ILE A 170 9.91 -9.92 2.20
N TYR A 171 9.30 -8.77 2.46
CA TYR A 171 9.84 -7.48 2.11
C TYR A 171 10.21 -6.72 3.37
N ASN A 172 11.43 -6.19 3.39
CA ASN A 172 11.96 -5.39 4.48
C ASN A 172 12.28 -3.99 3.96
N TYR A 173 11.61 -3.00 4.53
CA TYR A 173 11.73 -1.61 4.14
C TYR A 173 12.22 -0.74 5.30
N LEU A 174 13.06 0.23 4.98
CA LEU A 174 13.37 1.36 5.86
C LEU A 174 12.38 2.48 5.60
N VAL A 175 11.94 3.15 6.66
CA VAL A 175 11.01 4.27 6.60
C VAL A 175 11.73 5.53 7.07
N THR A 176 11.80 6.54 6.21
CA THR A 176 12.45 7.81 6.46
C THR A 176 11.43 8.96 6.40
N PRO A 177 11.14 9.64 7.52
CA PRO A 177 10.21 10.76 7.53
C PRO A 177 10.85 12.06 7.01
N GLY A 178 10.04 13.12 6.90
CA GLY A 178 10.51 14.47 6.58
C GLY A 178 11.07 14.62 5.17
N GLN A 179 10.62 13.78 4.23
CA GLN A 179 11.01 13.84 2.84
C GLN A 179 9.96 14.61 2.02
N SER A 180 10.29 14.91 0.77
CA SER A 180 9.35 15.48 -0.20
C SER A 180 9.34 14.67 -1.48
N VAL A 181 8.22 14.68 -2.20
CA VAL A 181 8.08 14.05 -3.52
C VAL A 181 7.53 15.06 -4.51
N THR A 182 8.19 15.16 -5.67
CA THR A 182 7.70 15.93 -6.82
C THR A 182 7.10 14.97 -7.84
N THR A 183 5.91 15.32 -8.31
CA THR A 183 5.11 14.57 -9.29
C THR A 183 4.45 15.55 -10.26
N PRO A 184 3.83 15.08 -11.35
CA PRO A 184 2.99 15.94 -12.20
C PRO A 184 1.87 16.69 -11.46
N LEU A 185 1.43 16.23 -10.28
CA LEU A 185 0.44 16.90 -9.45
C LEU A 185 1.02 18.03 -8.57
N GLY A 186 2.35 18.16 -8.50
CA GLY A 186 3.04 19.12 -7.63
C GLY A 186 4.03 18.46 -6.68
N THR A 187 4.43 19.21 -5.65
CA THR A 187 5.37 18.77 -4.61
C THR A 187 4.67 18.60 -3.28
N PHE A 188 4.85 17.46 -2.63
CA PHE A 188 4.15 17.07 -1.41
C PHE A 188 5.11 16.56 -0.34
N GLN A 189 4.73 16.71 0.93
CA GLN A 189 5.43 16.08 2.05
C GLN A 189 5.21 14.57 2.04
N ALA A 190 6.28 13.80 2.25
CA ALA A 190 6.25 12.37 2.09
C ALA A 190 7.08 11.62 3.16
N LEU A 191 6.65 10.37 3.40
CA LEU A 191 7.53 9.34 3.93
C LEU A 191 8.24 8.68 2.75
N HIS A 192 9.53 8.43 2.89
CA HIS A 192 10.30 7.63 1.93
C HIS A 192 10.47 6.21 2.48
N VAL A 193 9.99 5.23 1.71
CA VAL A 193 10.03 3.80 2.04
C VAL A 193 10.93 3.11 1.03
N ALA A 194 12.03 2.50 1.48
CA ALA A 194 13.04 1.94 0.58
C ALA A 194 13.44 0.52 1.00
N SER A 195 13.51 -0.39 0.03
CA SER A 195 13.97 -1.76 0.29
C SER A 195 15.43 -1.74 0.73
N LEU A 196 15.81 -2.69 1.58
CA LEU A 196 17.20 -2.83 1.98
C LEU A 196 18.11 -3.06 0.76
N PRO A 197 19.27 -2.39 0.66
CA PRO A 197 20.23 -2.66 -0.39
C PRO A 197 20.72 -4.11 -0.32
N LYS A 198 20.61 -4.84 -1.43
CA LYS A 198 21.10 -6.20 -1.58
C LYS A 198 21.86 -6.35 -2.90
N PRO A 199 23.13 -6.78 -2.88
CA PRO A 199 23.91 -6.93 -4.11
C PRO A 199 23.23 -7.89 -5.09
N GLY A 200 23.10 -7.46 -6.35
CA GLY A 200 22.49 -8.26 -7.41
C GLY A 200 20.95 -8.31 -7.39
N GLU A 201 20.29 -7.57 -6.50
CA GLU A 201 18.83 -7.45 -6.44
C GLU A 201 18.37 -6.03 -6.80
N SER A 202 17.18 -5.89 -7.37
CA SER A 202 16.58 -4.58 -7.66
C SER A 202 16.24 -3.85 -6.36
N ARG A 203 16.45 -2.53 -6.33
CA ARG A 203 16.07 -1.65 -5.23
C ARG A 203 14.73 -0.97 -5.52
N THR A 204 13.80 -1.02 -4.57
CA THR A 204 12.50 -0.35 -4.66
C THR A 204 12.44 0.81 -3.68
N GLU A 205 12.06 1.98 -4.17
CA GLU A 205 11.83 3.20 -3.40
C GLU A 205 10.41 3.68 -3.64
N ILE A 206 9.72 4.11 -2.59
CA ILE A 206 8.33 4.55 -2.63
C ILE A 206 8.22 5.84 -1.80
N TRP A 207 7.60 6.85 -2.37
CA TRP A 207 7.26 8.08 -1.67
C TRP A 207 5.76 8.09 -1.38
N LEU A 208 5.43 8.08 -0.09
CA LEU A 208 4.08 8.04 0.43
C LEU A 208 3.67 9.45 0.85
N SER A 209 2.67 10.05 0.20
CA SER A 209 2.26 11.41 0.55
C SER A 209 1.57 11.44 1.91
N THR A 210 2.19 12.15 2.87
CA THR A 210 1.64 12.30 4.23
C THR A 210 0.36 13.13 4.26
N GLU A 211 0.14 13.94 3.23
CA GLU A 211 -1.06 14.76 3.03
C GLU A 211 -2.26 13.93 2.54
N HIS A 212 -2.01 12.71 2.03
CA HIS A 212 -3.02 11.83 1.43
C HIS A 212 -3.02 10.46 2.10
N ALA A 213 -3.03 10.44 3.44
CA ALA A 213 -3.04 9.23 4.25
C ALA A 213 -1.93 8.23 3.88
N ASN A 214 -0.72 8.70 3.54
CA ASN A 214 0.42 7.87 3.11
C ASN A 214 0.15 7.08 1.81
N PHE A 215 -0.71 7.60 0.92
CA PHE A 215 -0.93 7.00 -0.39
C PHE A 215 0.33 7.12 -1.27
N PRO A 216 0.69 6.10 -2.08
CA PRO A 216 1.87 6.14 -2.94
C PRO A 216 1.74 7.15 -4.08
N PHE A 217 2.63 8.16 -4.08
CA PHE A 217 2.67 9.21 -5.09
C PHE A 217 3.78 8.99 -6.12
N LYS A 218 4.84 8.28 -5.72
CA LYS A 218 5.94 7.89 -6.61
C LYS A 218 6.52 6.56 -6.19
N MET A 219 6.91 5.75 -7.16
CA MET A 219 7.73 4.56 -6.96
C MET A 219 8.88 4.56 -7.96
N VAL A 220 10.06 4.17 -7.51
CA VAL A 220 11.22 3.94 -8.37
C VAL A 220 11.74 2.53 -8.11
N VAL A 221 11.89 1.75 -9.19
CA VAL A 221 12.56 0.46 -9.17
C VAL A 221 13.84 0.61 -9.96
N THR A 222 14.98 0.36 -9.30
CA THR A 222 16.31 0.35 -9.92
C THR A 222 16.79 -1.08 -10.03
N ASP A 223 17.04 -1.55 -11.25
CA ASP A 223 17.56 -2.88 -11.51
C ASP A 223 19.08 -2.98 -11.23
N PRO A 224 19.65 -4.19 -11.11
CA PRO A 224 21.08 -4.36 -10.77
C PRO A 224 22.06 -3.72 -11.75
N ASP A 225 21.65 -3.53 -13.01
CA ASP A 225 22.42 -2.84 -14.05
C ASP A 225 22.29 -1.30 -14.00
N GLY A 226 21.46 -0.78 -13.08
CA GLY A 226 21.21 0.64 -12.88
C GLY A 226 20.03 1.19 -13.68
N ASP A 227 19.36 0.38 -14.51
CA ASP A 227 18.16 0.81 -15.23
C ASP A 227 17.04 1.15 -14.24
N GLN A 228 16.31 2.23 -14.52
CA GLN A 228 15.22 2.70 -13.66
C GLN A 228 13.86 2.65 -14.36
N LEU A 229 12.89 2.12 -13.62
CA LEU A 229 11.47 2.31 -13.87
C LEU A 229 10.92 3.28 -12.82
N VAL A 230 10.31 4.37 -13.29
CA VAL A 230 9.73 5.41 -12.45
C VAL A 230 8.22 5.41 -12.66
N GLN A 231 7.44 5.18 -11.61
CA GLN A 231 5.99 5.33 -11.61
C GLN A 231 5.62 6.60 -10.85
N GLU A 232 4.91 7.53 -11.49
CA GLU A 232 4.52 8.81 -10.90
C GLU A 232 3.02 9.04 -11.03
N ILE A 233 2.41 9.53 -9.96
CA ILE A 233 0.97 9.83 -9.93
C ILE A 233 0.66 11.04 -10.82
N THR A 234 -0.37 10.93 -11.64
CA THR A 234 -0.85 11.97 -12.56
C THR A 234 -2.28 12.41 -12.27
N GLN A 235 -3.01 11.63 -11.47
CA GLN A 235 -4.35 11.97 -11.01
C GLN A 235 -4.62 11.26 -9.68
N TYR A 236 -5.30 11.94 -8.76
CA TYR A 236 -5.75 11.38 -7.50
C TYR A 236 -7.09 12.01 -7.10
N ASN A 237 -8.15 11.20 -7.00
CA ASN A 237 -9.46 11.63 -6.50
C ASN A 237 -9.92 10.67 -5.40
N VAL A 238 -10.53 11.22 -4.35
CA VAL A 238 -11.00 10.46 -3.19
C VAL A 238 -12.45 10.83 -2.90
N GLU A 239 -13.28 9.82 -2.70
CA GLU A 239 -14.62 9.96 -2.13
C GLU A 239 -14.57 9.43 -0.68
N PRO A 240 -14.91 10.24 0.33
CA PRO A 240 -14.90 9.84 1.74
C PRO A 240 -15.79 8.64 2.04
#